data_AF-A0A1V9ZYL0-F1
#
_entry.id   AF-A0A1V9ZYL0-F1
#
_cell.length_a   1.000
_cell.length_b   1.000
_cell.length_c   1.000
_cell.angle_alpha   90.00
_cell.angle_beta   90.00
_cell.angle_gamma   90.00
#
_symmetry.space_group_name_H-M   'P 1'
#
loop_
_entity.id
_entity.type
_entity.pdbx_description
1 polymer ?
#
loop_
_entity_poly.entity_id
_entity_poly.type
_entity_poly.pdbx_seq_one_letter_code
_entity_poly.pdbx_strand_id
1 'polypeptide(L)'
;VEAVKETHRNELTEIMLQVYVNGPPGSGKTTLSKRLAASLKLDHLSTGDILREHIKTRTELGKIAKKCIAAKTLVPDEVVVDMLADRIARSTQGYILDGFPRTTEQTKLLRFKSIVPNVALLLELPRDEIKPRIQGRRMDLKTGDIYHNEYHMPSDPAIAARLIQRDDDIAERIPARIEAYEHYGKQTNREFTNLAYDIDADRSIRDVVAEATDILRSVSKIKVKKEFSNQVTPPPPMTKLEPEEIEFSPPKPARQISRVEDTAARVAAARVQKIEQEIKSIDLDFQTPLEDNNYKADTAKLVEMERFKTMLVSGFDVIKHGRRGAPHTRTLFADVEFKRLFWQKPDKKELKPKLDTSIALSDVIEVVQGMKTEVFKRSGDSSKGGRYFSLIADDRTLDIEASSDEICALLVMGFTELTQLN
;
A
#
# COMPACT_ATOMS: atom_id res chain seq x y z
N VAL A 1 58.56 22.53 8.49
CA VAL A 1 58.21 21.98 9.80
C VAL A 1 57.10 22.83 10.38
N GLU A 2 55.87 22.57 9.96
CA GLU A 2 54.67 23.14 10.59
C GLU A 2 53.53 22.16 10.28
N ALA A 3 53.42 21.16 11.14
CA ALA A 3 52.38 20.15 11.08
C ALA A 3 51.07 20.81 11.50
N VAL A 4 50.21 21.06 10.53
CA VAL A 4 48.78 21.35 10.72
C VAL A 4 48.20 20.17 11.50
N LYS A 5 47.86 20.43 12.77
CA LYS A 5 47.12 19.52 13.64
C LYS A 5 45.72 19.34 13.09
N GLU A 6 45.57 18.35 12.22
CA GLU A 6 44.28 17.87 11.76
C GLU A 6 43.57 17.19 12.93
N THR A 7 42.78 18.00 13.64
CA THR A 7 41.95 17.58 14.75
C THR A 7 40.82 16.74 14.18
N HIS A 8 41.00 15.42 14.16
CA HIS A 8 39.94 14.45 13.94
C HIS A 8 38.93 14.58 15.10
N ARG A 9 37.99 15.52 14.94
CA ARG A 9 36.82 15.64 15.80
C ARG A 9 35.89 14.52 15.34
N ASN A 10 35.89 13.41 16.08
CA ASN A 10 34.84 12.39 15.98
C ASN A 10 33.50 13.07 16.30
N GLU A 11 32.83 13.61 15.29
CA GLU A 11 31.41 13.98 15.40
C GLU A 11 30.62 12.68 15.51
N LEU A 12 30.34 12.29 16.76
CA LEU A 12 29.35 11.28 17.08
C LEU A 12 27.99 11.83 16.61
N THR A 13 27.55 11.44 15.42
CA THR A 13 26.17 11.68 14.99
C THR A 13 25.26 10.85 15.88
N GLU A 14 24.55 11.51 16.78
CA GLU A 14 23.46 10.92 17.56
C GLU A 14 22.43 10.37 16.55
N ILE A 15 22.19 9.06 16.57
CA ILE A 15 21.18 8.45 15.69
C ILE A 15 19.82 8.93 16.20
N MET A 16 19.14 9.76 15.41
CA MET A 16 17.77 10.19 15.70
C MET A 16 16.87 8.96 15.79
N LEU A 17 16.08 8.87 16.85
CA LEU A 17 15.26 7.69 17.09
C LEU A 17 14.04 7.67 16.18
N GLN A 18 14.00 6.71 15.26
CA GLN A 18 12.85 6.48 14.37
C GLN A 18 12.19 5.17 14.77
N VAL A 19 10.96 5.25 15.26
CA VAL A 19 10.23 4.12 15.82
C VAL A 19 9.02 3.80 14.96
N TYR A 20 8.76 2.52 14.74
CA TYR A 20 7.50 2.02 14.22
C TYR A 20 6.74 1.30 15.32
N VAL A 21 5.47 1.62 15.51
CA VAL A 21 4.60 0.93 16.48
C VAL A 21 3.44 0.32 15.71
N ASN A 22 3.28 -1.00 15.78
CA ASN A 22 2.13 -1.68 15.20
C ASN A 22 1.65 -2.84 16.07
N GLY A 23 0.47 -3.39 15.76
CA GLY A 23 -0.21 -4.39 16.57
C GLY A 23 -1.69 -4.53 16.21
N PRO A 24 -2.36 -5.60 16.67
CA PRO A 24 -3.77 -5.87 16.37
C PRO A 24 -4.67 -4.74 16.85
N PRO A 25 -5.86 -4.53 16.27
CA PRO A 25 -6.79 -3.50 16.75
C PRO A 25 -7.09 -3.72 18.25
N GLY A 26 -7.21 -2.65 19.03
CA GLY A 26 -7.42 -2.76 20.50
C GLY A 26 -6.16 -2.91 21.36
N SER A 27 -4.99 -3.19 20.80
CA SER A 27 -3.70 -3.32 21.54
C SER A 27 -3.15 -2.03 22.19
N GLY A 28 -3.78 -0.87 22.00
CA GLY A 28 -3.30 0.37 22.62
C GLY A 28 -2.15 1.09 21.91
N LYS A 29 -1.81 0.72 20.65
CA LYS A 29 -0.78 1.36 19.80
C LYS A 29 -0.69 2.89 19.93
N THR A 30 -1.81 3.58 19.70
CA THR A 30 -1.86 5.05 19.71
C THR A 30 -1.60 5.61 21.10
N THR A 31 -2.13 4.98 22.15
CA THR A 31 -1.89 5.38 23.54
C THR A 31 -0.41 5.22 23.89
N LEU A 32 0.21 4.09 23.51
CA LEU A 32 1.64 3.86 23.69
C LEU A 32 2.46 4.91 22.91
N SER A 33 2.16 5.11 21.63
CA SER A 33 2.87 6.03 20.74
C SER A 33 2.82 7.46 21.25
N LYS A 34 1.64 7.97 21.67
CA LYS A 34 1.51 9.30 22.27
C LYS A 34 2.33 9.45 23.55
N ARG A 35 2.32 8.45 24.44
CA ARG A 35 3.08 8.48 25.71
C ARG A 35 4.59 8.45 25.48
N LEU A 36 5.06 7.60 24.57
CA LEU A 36 6.47 7.52 24.18
C LEU A 36 6.93 8.79 23.49
N ALA A 37 6.13 9.34 22.57
CA ALA A 37 6.43 10.59 21.90
C ALA A 37 6.59 11.75 22.90
N ALA A 38 5.68 11.85 23.87
CA ALA A 38 5.77 12.86 24.93
C ALA A 38 6.99 12.66 25.85
N SER A 39 7.28 11.42 26.28
CA SER A 39 8.36 11.15 27.24
C SER A 39 9.76 11.25 26.61
N LEU A 40 9.89 10.90 25.33
CA LEU A 40 11.14 10.90 24.57
C LEU A 40 11.31 12.14 23.68
N LYS A 41 10.34 13.07 23.67
CA LYS A 41 10.30 14.28 22.83
C LYS A 41 10.39 13.98 21.34
N LEU A 42 9.70 12.92 20.89
CA LEU A 42 9.62 12.53 19.48
C LEU A 42 8.33 13.06 18.86
N ASP A 43 8.33 13.20 17.54
CA ASP A 43 7.10 13.47 16.80
C ASP A 43 6.19 12.24 16.74
N HIS A 44 4.94 12.35 17.15
CA HIS A 44 3.93 11.30 16.92
C HIS A 44 3.31 11.48 15.54
N LEU A 45 3.47 10.47 14.68
CA LEU A 45 3.02 10.49 13.29
C LEU A 45 1.96 9.41 13.07
N SER A 46 0.70 9.83 13.02
CA SER A 46 -0.42 8.99 12.60
C SER A 46 -0.94 9.45 11.24
N THR A 47 -1.21 8.52 10.32
CA THR A 47 -1.73 8.85 8.98
C THR A 47 -3.04 9.62 9.03
N GLY A 48 -3.91 9.32 10.00
CA GLY A 48 -5.16 10.05 10.18
C GLY A 48 -4.96 11.51 10.58
N ASP A 49 -3.98 11.80 11.44
CA ASP A 49 -3.65 13.17 11.85
C ASP A 49 -2.97 13.93 10.70
N ILE A 50 -2.05 13.28 9.99
CA ILE A 50 -1.36 13.86 8.82
C ILE A 50 -2.37 14.22 7.72
N LEU A 51 -3.31 13.32 7.40
CA LEU A 51 -4.38 13.60 6.44
C LEU A 51 -5.20 14.84 6.86
N ARG A 52 -5.62 14.91 8.12
CA ARG A 52 -6.38 16.06 8.64
C ARG A 52 -5.57 17.36 8.60
N GLU A 53 -4.29 17.31 8.94
CA GLU A 53 -3.36 18.46 8.88
C GLU A 53 -3.27 18.99 7.44
N HIS A 54 -3.00 18.12 6.47
CA HIS A 54 -2.87 18.49 5.05
C HIS A 54 -4.17 19.06 4.47
N ILE A 55 -5.32 18.50 4.85
CA ILE A 55 -6.65 19.01 4.44
C ILE A 55 -6.91 20.39 5.06
N LYS A 56 -6.63 20.55 6.36
CA LYS A 56 -6.84 21.82 7.09
C LYS A 56 -5.96 22.94 6.54
N THR A 57 -4.70 22.63 6.22
CA THR A 57 -3.72 23.57 5.66
C THR A 57 -3.86 23.78 4.14
N ARG A 58 -4.76 23.05 3.48
CA ARG A 58 -5.10 23.19 2.05
C ARG A 58 -3.90 22.98 1.10
N THR A 59 -2.98 22.09 1.48
CA THR A 59 -1.89 21.64 0.60
C THR A 59 -2.43 20.95 -0.66
N GLU A 60 -1.64 20.85 -1.73
CA GLU A 60 -2.07 20.13 -2.95
C GLU A 60 -2.44 18.67 -2.67
N LEU A 61 -1.61 17.95 -1.91
CA LEU A 61 -1.92 16.60 -1.44
C LEU A 61 -3.20 16.59 -0.59
N GLY A 62 -3.39 17.60 0.27
CA GLY A 62 -4.58 17.76 1.10
C GLY A 62 -5.86 17.98 0.30
N LYS A 63 -5.79 18.68 -0.84
CA LYS A 63 -6.92 18.81 -1.77
C LYS A 63 -7.30 17.46 -2.38
N ILE A 64 -6.32 16.65 -2.79
CA ILE A 64 -6.54 15.30 -3.32
C ILE A 64 -7.19 14.42 -2.25
N ALA A 65 -6.63 14.36 -1.05
CA ALA A 65 -7.20 13.61 0.06
C ALA A 65 -8.62 14.07 0.42
N LYS A 66 -8.88 15.39 0.42
CA LYS A 66 -10.22 15.94 0.65
C LYS A 66 -11.23 15.45 -0.39
N LYS A 67 -10.83 15.39 -1.67
CA LYS A 67 -11.69 14.88 -2.76
C LYS A 67 -11.98 13.39 -2.58
N CYS A 68 -10.97 12.55 -2.28
CA CYS A 68 -11.16 11.12 -2.01
C CYS A 68 -12.12 10.88 -0.83
N ILE A 69 -11.92 11.61 0.28
CA ILE A 69 -12.78 11.51 1.46
C ILE A 69 -14.22 11.96 1.14
N ALA A 70 -14.39 13.05 0.40
CA ALA A 70 -15.72 13.50 -0.03
C ALA A 70 -16.41 12.48 -0.94
N ALA A 71 -15.65 11.80 -1.80
CA ALA A 71 -16.11 10.72 -2.65
C ALA A 71 -16.24 9.36 -1.93
N LYS A 72 -15.95 9.30 -0.62
CA LYS A 72 -15.90 8.07 0.20
C LYS A 72 -15.00 6.98 -0.38
N THR A 73 -13.98 7.36 -1.14
CA THR A 73 -12.94 6.46 -1.66
C THR A 73 -11.71 6.46 -0.77
N LEU A 74 -10.90 5.40 -0.84
CA LEU A 74 -9.62 5.34 -0.14
C LEU A 74 -8.64 6.35 -0.75
N VAL A 75 -7.89 7.03 0.11
CA VAL A 75 -6.78 7.88 -0.36
C VAL A 75 -5.67 6.96 -0.89
N PRO A 76 -5.16 7.18 -2.11
CA PRO A 76 -4.10 6.35 -2.68
C PRO A 76 -2.86 6.29 -1.79
N ASP A 77 -2.20 5.13 -1.75
CA ASP A 77 -1.05 4.89 -0.87
C ASP A 77 0.11 5.86 -1.15
N GLU A 78 0.36 6.21 -2.41
CA GLU A 78 1.39 7.17 -2.80
C GLU A 78 1.13 8.55 -2.21
N VAL A 79 -0.13 8.99 -2.20
CA VAL A 79 -0.52 10.28 -1.63
C VAL A 79 -0.30 10.27 -0.11
N VAL A 80 -0.68 9.18 0.57
CA VAL A 80 -0.46 9.03 2.02
C VAL A 80 1.03 9.01 2.35
N VAL A 81 1.83 8.28 1.57
CA VAL A 81 3.29 8.17 1.75
C VAL A 81 3.98 9.51 1.48
N ASP A 82 3.56 10.26 0.46
CA ASP A 82 4.09 11.60 0.16
C ASP A 82 3.81 12.58 1.32
N MET A 83 2.59 12.62 1.84
CA MET A 83 2.25 13.45 3.01
C MET A 83 3.07 13.06 4.25
N LEU A 84 3.26 11.76 4.47
CA LEU A 84 4.06 11.27 5.58
C LEU A 84 5.54 11.65 5.42
N ALA A 85 6.09 11.53 4.22
CA ALA A 85 7.46 11.93 3.91
C ALA A 85 7.68 13.43 4.16
N ASP A 86 6.74 14.28 3.73
CA ASP A 86 6.76 15.72 4.00
C ASP A 86 6.80 16.00 5.52
N ARG A 87 6.02 15.26 6.31
CA ARG A 87 5.97 15.44 7.77
C ARG A 87 7.22 14.91 8.47
N ILE A 88 7.80 13.81 8.00
CA ILE A 88 9.05 13.24 8.51
C ILE A 88 10.22 14.18 8.24
N ALA A 89 10.29 14.80 7.05
CA ALA A 89 11.35 15.73 6.69
C ALA A 89 11.42 16.96 7.63
N ARG A 90 10.30 17.31 8.29
CA ARG A 90 10.23 18.37 9.30
C ARG A 90 10.59 17.93 10.72
N SER A 91 10.80 16.63 10.94
CA SER A 91 11.09 16.06 12.25
C SER A 91 12.58 16.13 12.57
N THR A 92 12.94 16.88 13.62
CA THR A 92 14.34 17.13 13.99
C THR A 92 14.82 16.31 15.19
N GLN A 93 13.90 15.70 15.95
CA GLN A 93 14.21 14.93 17.16
C GLN A 93 14.03 13.42 16.97
N GLY A 94 13.55 13.00 15.80
CA GLY A 94 13.05 11.64 15.56
C GLY A 94 11.53 11.56 15.70
N TYR A 95 10.98 10.39 15.35
CA TYR A 95 9.54 10.21 15.20
C TYR A 95 9.07 8.82 15.58
N ILE A 96 7.77 8.69 15.83
CA ILE A 96 7.04 7.44 16.01
C ILE A 96 5.96 7.32 14.93
N LEU A 97 6.08 6.32 14.07
CA LEU A 97 5.03 5.92 13.12
C LEU A 97 4.00 5.04 13.83
N ASP A 98 2.77 5.53 13.93
CA ASP A 98 1.66 4.84 14.60
C ASP A 98 0.78 4.08 13.58
N GLY A 99 1.01 2.77 13.49
CA GLY A 99 0.15 1.85 12.74
C GLY A 99 0.19 2.00 11.22
N PHE A 100 1.27 2.57 10.66
CA PHE A 100 1.56 2.63 9.23
C PHE A 100 3.06 2.37 8.99
N PRO A 101 3.46 1.57 7.99
CA PRO A 101 2.64 0.92 6.95
C PRO A 101 1.81 -0.27 7.48
N ARG A 102 0.81 -0.67 6.70
CA ARG A 102 -0.08 -1.82 6.96
C ARG A 102 -0.04 -2.88 5.87
N THR A 103 0.57 -2.58 4.73
CA THR A 103 0.74 -3.48 3.59
C THR A 103 2.20 -3.51 3.13
N THR A 104 2.58 -4.58 2.45
CA THR A 104 3.89 -4.70 1.83
C THR A 104 4.13 -3.62 0.78
N GLU A 105 3.11 -3.20 0.03
CA GLU A 105 3.24 -2.11 -0.97
C GLU A 105 3.54 -0.76 -0.32
N GLN A 106 2.84 -0.39 0.76
CA GLN A 106 3.16 0.81 1.55
C GLN A 106 4.59 0.77 2.10
N THR A 107 5.04 -0.41 2.53
CA THR A 107 6.42 -0.64 3.00
C THR A 107 7.44 -0.41 1.89
N LYS A 108 7.19 -0.91 0.68
CA LYS A 108 8.04 -0.67 -0.50
C LYS A 108 8.11 0.82 -0.85
N LEU A 109 6.98 1.52 -0.83
CA LEU A 109 6.92 2.96 -1.10
C LEU A 109 7.74 3.78 -0.09
N LEU A 110 7.65 3.46 1.20
CA LEU A 110 8.47 4.10 2.24
C LEU A 110 9.96 3.80 2.06
N ARG A 111 10.31 2.54 1.78
CA ARG A 111 11.70 2.14 1.49
C ARG A 111 12.26 2.85 0.27
N PHE A 112 11.48 3.01 -0.79
CA PHE A 112 11.89 3.76 -1.99
C PHE A 112 12.23 5.22 -1.67
N LYS A 113 11.56 5.81 -0.69
CA LYS A 113 11.86 7.15 -0.16
C LYS A 113 12.94 7.17 0.93
N SER A 114 13.63 6.05 1.16
CA SER A 114 14.63 5.89 2.22
C SER A 114 14.07 6.13 3.64
N ILE A 115 12.77 5.90 3.85
CA ILE A 115 12.11 6.01 5.15
C ILE A 115 12.03 4.61 5.75
N VAL A 116 12.98 4.28 6.63
CA VAL A 116 13.07 2.98 7.31
C VAL A 116 13.38 3.21 8.80
N PRO A 117 12.40 2.99 9.70
CA PRO A 117 12.60 3.17 11.13
C PRO A 117 13.71 2.28 11.68
N ASN A 118 14.44 2.78 12.68
CA ASN A 118 15.53 2.05 13.34
C ASN A 118 15.03 0.87 14.16
N VAL A 119 13.82 0.98 14.72
CA VAL A 119 13.24 -0.02 15.63
C VAL A 119 11.73 -0.12 15.47
N ALA A 120 11.22 -1.33 15.54
CA ALA A 120 9.80 -1.63 15.60
C ALA A 120 9.41 -2.17 16.98
N LEU A 121 8.30 -1.68 17.51
CA LEU A 121 7.61 -2.21 18.67
C LEU A 121 6.30 -2.83 18.18
N LEU A 122 6.23 -4.16 18.24
CA LEU A 122 5.12 -4.96 17.74
C LEU A 122 4.29 -5.43 18.93
N LEU A 123 3.15 -4.79 19.15
CA LEU A 123 2.23 -5.15 20.22
C LEU A 123 1.53 -6.46 19.89
N GLU A 124 1.55 -7.39 20.84
CA GLU A 124 0.82 -8.64 20.81
C GLU A 124 -0.37 -8.55 21.75
N LEU A 125 -1.54 -9.01 21.30
CA LEU A 125 -2.74 -9.04 22.12
C LEU A 125 -3.51 -10.32 21.78
N PRO A 126 -3.95 -11.12 22.78
CA PRO A 126 -4.81 -12.27 22.55
C PRO A 126 -6.08 -11.87 21.80
N ARG A 127 -6.52 -12.72 20.87
CA ARG A 127 -7.69 -12.43 20.01
C ARG A 127 -8.95 -12.17 20.82
N ASP A 128 -9.13 -12.89 21.92
CA ASP A 128 -10.31 -12.78 22.79
C ASP A 128 -10.37 -11.44 23.54
N GLU A 129 -9.22 -10.79 23.75
CA GLU A 129 -9.10 -9.48 24.38
C GLU A 129 -9.38 -8.31 23.42
N ILE A 130 -9.32 -8.54 22.10
CA ILE A 130 -9.50 -7.48 21.11
C ILE A 130 -10.91 -6.87 21.19
N LYS A 131 -11.93 -7.72 21.18
CA LYS A 131 -13.34 -7.29 21.15
C LYS A 131 -13.73 -6.46 22.39
N PRO A 132 -13.52 -6.94 23.64
CA PRO A 132 -13.90 -6.17 24.83
C PRO A 132 -13.17 -4.81 24.88
N ARG A 133 -11.87 -4.78 24.54
CA ARG A 133 -11.07 -3.55 24.52
C ARG A 133 -11.53 -2.53 23.47
N ILE A 134 -12.00 -2.98 22.31
CA ILE A 134 -12.56 -2.08 21.29
C ILE A 134 -13.93 -1.57 21.71
N GLN A 135 -14.80 -2.43 22.23
CA GLN A 135 -16.16 -2.06 22.62
C GLN A 135 -16.18 -1.06 23.79
N GLY A 136 -15.25 -1.18 24.73
CA GLY A 136 -15.11 -0.24 25.84
C GLY A 136 -14.40 1.07 25.47
N ARG A 137 -13.82 1.18 24.26
CA ARG A 137 -13.07 2.37 23.83
C ARG A 137 -13.98 3.57 23.62
N ARG A 138 -13.52 4.73 24.07
CA ARG A 138 -14.15 6.03 23.90
C ARG A 138 -13.15 7.05 23.37
N MET A 139 -13.65 8.04 22.64
CA MET A 139 -12.84 9.12 22.09
C MET A 139 -13.47 10.48 22.40
N ASP A 140 -12.65 11.43 22.81
CA ASP A 140 -13.04 12.84 22.85
C ASP A 140 -12.80 13.47 21.47
N LEU A 141 -13.86 13.94 20.81
CA LEU A 141 -13.74 14.60 19.51
C LEU A 141 -12.99 15.94 19.57
N LYS A 142 -12.93 16.60 20.73
CA LYS A 142 -12.26 17.91 20.86
C LYS A 142 -10.75 17.77 20.95
N THR A 143 -10.26 16.83 21.77
CA THR A 143 -8.82 16.65 22.02
C THR A 143 -8.22 15.52 21.21
N GLY A 144 -9.04 14.57 20.73
CA GLY A 144 -8.59 13.34 20.10
C GLY A 144 -8.03 12.31 21.10
N ASP A 145 -8.28 12.50 22.40
CA ASP A 145 -7.84 11.57 23.44
C ASP A 145 -8.71 10.32 23.50
N ILE A 146 -8.08 9.22 23.92
CA ILE A 146 -8.69 7.90 23.99
C ILE A 146 -8.89 7.49 25.44
N TYR A 147 -10.10 7.08 25.74
CA TYR A 147 -10.57 6.65 27.04
C TYR A 147 -11.13 5.22 26.93
N HIS A 148 -11.36 4.60 28.08
CA HIS A 148 -11.98 3.28 28.18
C HIS A 148 -12.95 3.28 29.35
N ASN A 149 -14.18 2.79 29.13
CA ASN A 149 -15.24 2.81 30.14
C ASN A 149 -14.83 2.18 31.47
N GLU A 150 -14.05 1.09 31.42
CA GLU A 150 -13.70 0.32 32.62
C GLU A 150 -12.36 0.73 33.24
N TYR A 151 -11.37 1.12 32.43
CA TYR A 151 -9.97 1.19 32.88
C TYR A 151 -9.41 2.61 32.86
N HIS A 152 -10.05 3.54 32.13
CA HIS A 152 -9.50 4.86 31.90
C HIS A 152 -10.62 5.84 31.51
N MET A 153 -11.49 6.19 32.46
CA MET A 153 -12.47 7.25 32.30
C MET A 153 -11.92 8.59 32.83
N PRO A 154 -12.25 9.72 32.19
CA PRO A 154 -11.84 11.03 32.68
C PRO A 154 -12.56 11.36 34.00
N SER A 155 -11.84 11.96 34.94
CA SER A 155 -12.44 12.43 36.20
C SER A 155 -13.35 13.65 36.02
N ASP A 156 -13.15 14.42 34.94
CA ASP A 156 -13.99 15.57 34.58
C ASP A 156 -15.32 15.09 33.96
N PRO A 157 -16.48 15.36 34.60
CA PRO A 157 -17.78 14.97 34.10
C PRO A 157 -18.12 15.57 32.73
N ALA A 158 -17.62 16.77 32.41
CA ALA A 158 -17.88 17.42 31.14
C ALA A 158 -17.14 16.74 29.98
N ILE A 159 -15.99 16.15 30.25
CA ILE A 159 -15.27 15.31 29.27
C ILE A 159 -16.00 13.97 29.13
N ALA A 160 -16.34 13.33 30.25
CA ALA A 160 -17.04 12.04 30.27
C ALA A 160 -18.35 12.08 29.45
N ALA A 161 -19.15 13.15 29.60
CA ALA A 161 -20.43 13.31 28.92
C ALA A 161 -20.33 13.52 27.39
N ARG A 162 -19.18 13.96 26.87
CA ARG A 162 -18.97 14.20 25.43
C ARG A 162 -18.21 13.08 24.72
N LEU A 163 -17.85 12.02 25.44
CA LEU A 163 -17.14 10.88 24.87
C LEU A 163 -18.05 10.14 23.90
N ILE A 164 -17.50 9.77 22.75
CA ILE A 164 -18.21 8.96 21.75
C ILE A 164 -17.49 7.63 21.52
N GLN A 165 -18.23 6.65 21.03
CA GLN A 165 -17.64 5.47 20.40
C GLN A 165 -17.36 5.80 18.92
N ARG A 166 -16.28 5.28 18.37
CA ARG A 166 -15.98 5.48 16.95
C ARG A 166 -16.86 4.60 16.07
N ASP A 167 -17.14 5.06 14.86
CA ASP A 167 -17.95 4.31 13.89
C ASP A 167 -17.34 2.96 13.51
N ASP A 168 -16.02 2.79 13.61
CA ASP A 168 -15.29 1.55 13.34
C ASP A 168 -15.23 0.59 14.55
N ASP A 169 -15.76 1.00 15.69
CA ASP A 169 -15.71 0.24 16.96
C ASP A 169 -17.02 -0.55 17.24
N ILE A 170 -17.93 -0.60 16.27
CA ILE A 170 -19.15 -1.41 16.32
C ILE A 170 -18.82 -2.90 16.14
N ALA A 171 -19.61 -3.77 16.79
CA ALA A 171 -19.33 -5.20 16.88
C ALA A 171 -19.22 -5.88 15.51
N GLU A 172 -20.00 -5.43 14.52
CA GLU A 172 -20.06 -5.97 13.17
C GLU A 172 -18.77 -5.68 12.37
N ARG A 173 -18.05 -4.60 12.70
CA ARG A 173 -16.83 -4.19 11.98
C ARG A 173 -15.55 -4.76 12.59
N ILE A 174 -15.60 -5.25 13.82
CA ILE A 174 -14.43 -5.79 14.53
C ILE A 174 -13.81 -7.01 13.81
N PRO A 175 -14.57 -8.02 13.36
CA PRO A 175 -14.00 -9.20 12.70
C PRO A 175 -13.16 -8.85 11.47
N ALA A 176 -13.68 -8.00 10.58
CA ALA A 176 -12.97 -7.57 9.37
C ALA A 176 -11.65 -6.83 9.71
N ARG A 177 -11.61 -6.09 10.83
CA ARG A 177 -10.39 -5.40 11.28
C ARG A 177 -9.34 -6.35 11.83
N ILE A 178 -9.78 -7.41 12.52
CA ILE A 178 -8.89 -8.47 13.02
C ILE A 178 -8.30 -9.20 11.83
N GLU A 179 -9.14 -9.63 10.88
CA GLU A 179 -8.73 -10.36 9.68
C GLU A 179 -7.76 -9.53 8.82
N ALA A 180 -8.07 -8.25 8.57
CA ALA A 180 -7.18 -7.37 7.83
C ALA A 180 -5.80 -7.21 8.51
N TYR A 181 -5.76 -7.16 9.84
CA TYR A 181 -4.48 -7.12 10.55
C TYR A 181 -3.74 -8.46 10.46
N GLU A 182 -4.43 -9.59 10.64
CA GLU A 182 -3.84 -10.93 10.54
C GLU A 182 -3.25 -11.20 9.15
N HIS A 183 -3.97 -10.77 8.09
CA HIS A 183 -3.57 -11.02 6.71
C HIS A 183 -2.51 -10.04 6.20
N TYR A 184 -2.70 -8.73 6.41
CA TYR A 184 -1.80 -7.71 5.86
C TYR A 184 -0.79 -7.20 6.89
N GLY A 185 -1.29 -6.78 8.06
CA GLY A 185 -0.47 -6.11 9.08
C GLY A 185 0.63 -7.00 9.65
N LYS A 186 0.28 -8.22 10.08
CA LYS A 186 1.21 -9.16 10.71
C LYS A 186 2.34 -9.57 9.76
N GLN A 187 2.03 -9.81 8.49
CA GLN A 187 3.03 -10.13 7.47
C GLN A 187 4.00 -8.96 7.26
N THR A 188 3.47 -7.73 7.24
CA THR A 188 4.25 -6.50 6.97
C THR A 188 5.19 -6.12 8.13
N ASN A 189 4.79 -6.39 9.38
CA ASN A 189 5.43 -5.86 10.59
C ASN A 189 6.96 -6.02 10.66
N ARG A 190 7.47 -7.20 10.28
CA ARG A 190 8.91 -7.52 10.35
C ARG A 190 9.65 -7.23 9.06
N GLU A 191 8.94 -7.00 7.96
CA GLU A 191 9.55 -6.61 6.69
C GLU A 191 9.97 -5.14 6.70
N PHE A 192 9.44 -4.31 7.61
CA PHE A 192 9.69 -2.87 7.56
C PHE A 192 11.04 -2.47 8.16
N THR A 193 11.51 -3.14 9.20
CA THR A 193 12.78 -2.83 9.87
C THR A 193 13.52 -4.09 10.32
N ASN A 194 14.84 -3.96 10.49
CA ASN A 194 15.71 -5.07 10.89
C ASN A 194 15.66 -5.35 12.41
N LEU A 195 15.21 -4.39 13.22
CA LEU A 195 15.16 -4.53 14.67
C LEU A 195 13.72 -4.41 15.15
N ALA A 196 13.11 -5.54 15.49
CA ALA A 196 11.74 -5.60 15.97
C ALA A 196 11.67 -6.27 17.34
N TYR A 197 10.86 -5.71 18.24
CA TYR A 197 10.58 -6.26 19.56
C TYR A 197 9.08 -6.52 19.69
N ASP A 198 8.73 -7.74 20.06
CA ASP A 198 7.36 -8.08 20.41
C ASP A 198 7.10 -7.63 21.86
N ILE A 199 5.97 -6.96 22.09
CA ILE A 199 5.57 -6.44 23.41
C ILE A 199 4.20 -6.99 23.76
N ASP A 200 4.10 -7.66 24.90
CA ASP A 200 2.82 -8.12 25.44
C ASP A 200 1.94 -6.93 25.84
N ALA A 201 0.89 -6.69 25.05
CA ALA A 201 -0.08 -5.64 25.27
C ALA A 201 -1.22 -6.05 26.21
N ASP A 202 -1.25 -7.30 26.69
CA ASP A 202 -2.22 -7.78 27.68
C ASP A 202 -1.86 -7.42 29.13
N ARG A 203 -0.97 -6.43 29.29
CA ARG A 203 -0.51 -5.91 30.58
C ARG A 203 -1.01 -4.50 30.82
N SER A 204 -0.74 -3.98 32.02
CA SER A 204 -1.08 -2.60 32.34
C SER A 204 -0.34 -1.63 31.41
N ILE A 205 -1.00 -0.55 31.00
CA ILE A 205 -0.38 0.46 30.13
C ILE A 205 0.89 1.07 30.73
N ARG A 206 1.00 1.09 32.07
CA ARG A 206 2.20 1.58 32.77
C ARG A 206 3.39 0.67 32.48
N ASP A 207 3.19 -0.64 32.57
CA ASP A 207 4.25 -1.63 32.38
C ASP A 207 4.66 -1.72 30.91
N VAL A 208 3.69 -1.70 30.00
CA VAL A 208 3.93 -1.68 28.54
C VAL A 208 4.75 -0.44 28.14
N VAL A 209 4.41 0.73 28.69
CA VAL A 209 5.16 1.98 28.43
C VAL A 209 6.56 1.92 29.03
N ALA A 210 6.72 1.35 30.23
CA ALA A 210 8.02 1.21 30.87
C ALA A 210 8.96 0.31 30.05
N GLU A 211 8.48 -0.88 29.66
CA GLU A 211 9.22 -1.83 28.84
C GLU A 211 9.61 -1.23 27.47
N ALA A 212 8.65 -0.63 26.77
CA ALA A 212 8.93 0.06 25.51
C ALA A 212 9.96 1.19 25.66
N THR A 213 9.87 1.97 26.74
CA THR A 213 10.83 3.05 27.02
C THR A 213 12.23 2.49 27.26
N ASP A 214 12.36 1.38 27.99
CA ASP A 214 13.64 0.76 28.28
C ASP A 214 14.27 0.14 27.03
N ILE A 215 13.47 -0.51 26.16
CA ILE A 215 13.90 -0.97 24.84
C ILE A 215 14.45 0.21 24.04
N LEU A 216 13.70 1.31 23.89
CA LEU A 216 14.10 2.47 23.11
C LEU A 216 15.34 3.19 23.67
N ARG A 217 15.48 3.23 25.00
CA ARG A 217 16.69 3.73 25.68
C ARG A 217 17.89 2.81 25.50
N SER A 218 17.68 1.50 25.37
CA SER A 218 18.76 0.58 25.03
C SER A 218 19.24 0.79 23.59
N VAL A 219 18.30 0.95 22.64
CA VAL A 219 18.60 1.16 21.21
C VAL A 219 19.34 2.47 20.97
N SER A 220 18.92 3.56 21.62
CA SER A 220 19.64 4.85 21.55
C SER A 220 21.06 4.81 22.12
N LYS A 221 21.39 3.82 22.98
CA LYS A 221 22.75 3.59 23.51
C LYS A 221 23.60 2.66 22.64
N ILE A 222 23.00 1.89 21.72
CA ILE A 222 23.73 1.02 20.79
C ILE A 222 24.46 1.91 19.77
N LYS A 223 25.71 2.26 20.09
CA LYS A 223 26.68 2.79 19.14
C LYS A 223 26.92 1.73 18.06
N VAL A 224 26.35 1.91 16.87
CA VAL A 224 26.57 1.00 15.75
C VAL A 224 28.03 1.14 15.28
N LYS A 225 28.86 0.14 15.58
CA LYS A 225 30.04 -0.16 14.75
C LYS A 225 29.54 -0.39 13.34
N LYS A 226 29.91 0.47 12.39
CA LYS A 226 29.73 0.22 10.96
C LYS A 226 30.67 -0.93 10.56
N GLU A 227 30.26 -2.17 10.77
CA GLU A 227 30.85 -3.32 10.08
C GLU A 227 29.95 -3.62 8.86
N PHE A 228 30.34 -3.06 7.72
CA PHE A 228 29.91 -3.59 6.43
C PHE A 228 30.63 -4.93 6.23
N SER A 229 29.94 -6.06 6.43
CA SER A 229 30.41 -7.32 5.87
C SER A 229 30.01 -7.36 4.38
N ASN A 230 30.95 -6.97 3.54
CA ASN A 230 30.94 -7.35 2.13
C ASN A 230 31.17 -8.86 2.04
N GLN A 231 30.10 -9.64 1.90
CA GLN A 231 30.17 -10.96 1.25
C GLN A 231 28.98 -11.13 0.31
N VAL A 232 29.13 -10.59 -0.90
CA VAL A 232 28.52 -11.18 -2.10
C VAL A 232 29.67 -11.40 -3.07
N THR A 233 29.90 -12.67 -3.40
CA THR A 233 30.92 -13.12 -4.35
C THR A 233 30.69 -12.53 -5.75
N PRO A 234 31.75 -12.15 -6.48
CA PRO A 234 31.62 -11.62 -7.82
C PRO A 234 31.21 -12.72 -8.83
N PRO A 235 30.45 -12.39 -9.89
CA PRO A 235 30.16 -13.31 -10.99
C PRO A 235 31.44 -13.62 -11.81
N PRO A 236 31.49 -14.75 -12.54
CA PRO A 236 32.67 -15.16 -13.30
C PRO A 236 32.98 -14.19 -14.46
N PRO A 237 34.26 -14.11 -14.90
CA PRO A 237 34.71 -13.09 -15.84
C PRO A 237 34.18 -13.34 -17.25
N MET A 238 33.63 -12.29 -17.87
CA MET A 238 33.35 -12.26 -19.32
C MET A 238 34.61 -11.88 -20.09
N THR A 239 34.80 -12.55 -21.23
CA THR A 239 35.94 -12.45 -22.14
C THR A 239 36.08 -11.06 -22.74
N LYS A 240 37.33 -10.58 -22.83
CA LYS A 240 37.75 -9.28 -23.38
C LYS A 240 37.24 -9.05 -24.82
N LEU A 241 36.67 -7.88 -25.06
CA LEU A 241 36.71 -7.18 -26.35
C LEU A 241 37.44 -5.86 -26.11
N GLU A 242 38.46 -5.59 -26.93
CA GLU A 242 39.34 -4.41 -26.79
C GLU A 242 38.64 -3.10 -27.24
N PRO A 243 39.07 -1.94 -26.73
CA PRO A 243 38.44 -0.65 -26.99
C PRO A 243 39.05 0.06 -28.20
N GLU A 244 38.20 0.57 -29.10
CA GLU A 244 38.60 1.65 -30.04
C GLU A 244 38.53 3.00 -29.33
N GLU A 245 39.61 3.77 -29.49
CA GLU A 245 39.87 5.08 -28.91
C GLU A 245 39.06 6.18 -29.60
N ILE A 246 38.42 7.06 -28.82
CA ILE A 246 38.03 8.40 -29.29
C ILE A 246 38.46 9.43 -28.23
N GLU A 247 39.32 10.35 -28.65
CA GLU A 247 39.94 11.44 -27.89
C GLU A 247 38.94 12.36 -27.17
N PHE A 248 39.24 12.68 -25.90
CA PHE A 248 38.59 13.74 -25.14
C PHE A 248 39.31 15.09 -25.34
N SER A 249 38.55 16.14 -25.67
CA SER A 249 38.99 17.54 -25.53
C SER A 249 38.75 18.06 -24.10
N PRO A 250 39.60 18.98 -23.57
CA PRO A 250 39.49 19.48 -22.20
C PRO A 250 38.29 20.42 -21.99
N PRO A 251 37.83 20.58 -20.74
CA PRO A 251 36.58 21.27 -20.42
C PRO A 251 36.71 22.79 -20.57
N LYS A 252 35.67 23.43 -21.11
CA LYS A 252 35.48 24.89 -21.03
C LYS A 252 34.98 25.29 -19.63
N PRO A 253 35.31 26.51 -19.15
CA PRO A 253 35.05 26.91 -17.77
C PRO A 253 33.57 27.19 -17.49
N ALA A 254 33.22 27.07 -16.21
CA ALA A 254 31.89 27.09 -15.63
C ALA A 254 31.01 28.29 -16.05
N ARG A 255 29.72 28.01 -16.29
CA ARG A 255 28.65 29.01 -16.29
C ARG A 255 27.56 28.61 -15.30
N GLN A 256 27.27 29.57 -14.43
CA GLN A 256 26.25 29.70 -13.38
C GLN A 256 25.16 28.63 -13.27
N ILE A 257 25.05 28.10 -12.05
CA ILE A 257 23.95 27.31 -11.50
C ILE A 257 22.73 28.22 -11.32
N SER A 258 21.70 28.03 -12.14
CA SER A 258 20.34 28.53 -11.86
C SER A 258 19.31 27.75 -12.68
N ARG A 259 19.16 26.43 -12.46
CA ARG A 259 18.05 25.66 -13.09
C ARG A 259 17.77 24.24 -12.58
N VAL A 260 17.82 23.98 -11.27
CA VAL A 260 17.49 22.64 -10.72
C VAL A 260 16.20 22.63 -9.88
N GLU A 261 15.72 23.78 -9.38
CA GLU A 261 14.46 23.84 -8.61
C GLU A 261 13.20 23.79 -9.50
N ASP A 262 13.32 24.16 -10.78
CA ASP A 262 12.17 24.22 -11.71
C ASP A 262 11.71 22.86 -12.24
N THR A 263 12.57 21.83 -12.24
CA THR A 263 12.27 20.54 -12.87
C THR A 263 11.47 19.63 -11.95
N ALA A 264 11.77 19.59 -10.65
CA ALA A 264 11.02 18.80 -9.67
C ALA A 264 9.62 19.39 -9.44
N ALA A 265 9.50 20.72 -9.39
CA ALA A 265 8.22 21.42 -9.28
C ALA A 265 7.34 21.21 -10.53
N ARG A 266 7.92 21.23 -11.75
CA ARG A 266 7.19 20.95 -12.99
C ARG A 266 6.73 19.50 -13.10
N VAL A 267 7.52 18.54 -12.62
CA VAL A 267 7.12 17.11 -12.61
C VAL A 267 6.00 16.86 -11.60
N ALA A 268 6.06 17.47 -10.41
CA ALA A 268 4.98 17.41 -9.43
C ALA A 268 3.70 18.08 -9.94
N ALA A 269 3.80 19.27 -10.55
CA ALA A 269 2.66 20.01 -11.11
C ALA A 269 2.00 19.26 -12.28
N ALA A 270 2.79 18.64 -13.17
CA ALA A 270 2.26 17.83 -14.28
C ALA A 270 1.51 16.58 -13.78
N ARG A 271 1.96 16.00 -12.65
CA ARG A 271 1.33 14.81 -12.04
C ARG A 271 0.05 15.16 -11.30
N VAL A 272 0.02 16.29 -10.60
CA VAL A 272 -1.21 16.86 -10.00
C VAL A 272 -2.22 17.22 -11.08
N GLN A 273 -1.79 17.80 -12.21
CA GLN A 273 -2.67 18.08 -13.35
C GLN A 273 -3.26 16.81 -13.97
N LYS A 274 -2.50 15.72 -14.06
CA LYS A 274 -3.01 14.42 -14.54
C LYS A 274 -4.11 13.87 -13.63
N ILE A 275 -3.89 13.91 -12.31
CA ILE A 275 -4.89 13.51 -11.30
C ILE A 275 -6.11 14.45 -11.34
N GLU A 276 -5.93 15.75 -11.54
CA GLU A 276 -7.04 16.70 -11.71
C GLU A 276 -7.84 16.47 -12.99
N GLN A 277 -7.20 16.04 -14.08
CA GLN A 277 -7.87 15.68 -15.33
C GLN A 277 -8.68 14.39 -15.19
N GLU A 278 -8.15 13.36 -14.52
CA GLU A 278 -8.87 12.12 -14.19
C GLU A 278 -10.08 12.39 -13.26
N ILE A 279 -9.98 13.38 -12.36
CA ILE A 279 -11.10 13.83 -11.52
C ILE A 279 -12.15 14.61 -12.32
N LYS A 280 -11.73 15.44 -13.28
CA LYS A 280 -12.65 16.22 -14.13
C LYS A 280 -13.47 15.34 -15.07
N SER A 281 -12.93 14.21 -15.52
CA SER A 281 -13.68 13.22 -16.31
C SER A 281 -14.77 12.53 -15.49
N ILE A 282 -14.68 12.52 -14.16
CA ILE A 282 -15.72 11.97 -13.26
C ILE A 282 -16.85 12.98 -13.02
N ASP A 283 -16.57 14.28 -13.16
CA ASP A 283 -17.50 15.40 -12.87
C ASP A 283 -18.60 15.59 -13.95
N LEU A 284 -18.51 14.89 -15.09
CA LEU A 284 -19.47 15.00 -16.20
C LEU A 284 -20.69 14.06 -16.08
N ASP A 285 -20.67 13.08 -15.18
CA ASP A 285 -21.74 12.07 -15.06
C ASP A 285 -22.75 12.33 -13.92
N PHE A 286 -22.52 13.35 -13.07
CA PHE A 286 -23.33 13.57 -11.86
C PHE A 286 -24.23 14.81 -11.95
N GLN A 287 -25.20 14.76 -12.87
CA GLN A 287 -26.44 15.55 -12.76
C GLN A 287 -27.66 14.64 -12.74
N THR A 288 -27.77 13.76 -11.74
CA THR A 288 -29.06 13.19 -11.32
C THR A 288 -29.07 12.90 -9.82
N PRO A 289 -30.18 13.16 -9.10
CA PRO A 289 -30.27 12.88 -7.66
C PRO A 289 -30.32 11.36 -7.44
N LEU A 290 -29.47 10.83 -6.55
CA LEU A 290 -29.39 9.40 -6.27
C LEU A 290 -30.29 8.97 -5.10
N GLU A 291 -31.21 8.06 -5.41
CA GLU A 291 -32.02 7.29 -4.47
C GLU A 291 -31.19 6.14 -3.84
N ASP A 292 -31.53 5.75 -2.60
CA ASP A 292 -30.81 4.85 -1.68
C ASP A 292 -30.44 3.43 -2.19
N ASN A 293 -30.85 3.03 -3.41
CA ASN A 293 -30.54 1.71 -3.97
C ASN A 293 -29.10 1.57 -4.51
N ASN A 294 -28.41 2.67 -4.84
CA ASN A 294 -27.07 2.59 -5.44
C ASN A 294 -25.96 2.14 -4.47
N TYR A 295 -26.07 2.42 -3.17
CA TYR A 295 -25.02 2.09 -2.20
C TYR A 295 -24.75 0.59 -2.06
N LYS A 296 -25.79 -0.25 -2.15
CA LYS A 296 -25.64 -1.71 -2.09
C LYS A 296 -25.05 -2.29 -3.37
N ALA A 297 -25.41 -1.71 -4.52
CA ALA A 297 -24.87 -2.12 -5.82
C ALA A 297 -23.38 -1.78 -5.94
N ASP A 298 -22.97 -0.59 -5.50
CA ASP A 298 -21.55 -0.16 -5.54
C ASP A 298 -20.67 -1.02 -4.63
N THR A 299 -21.17 -1.38 -3.45
CA THR A 299 -20.43 -2.26 -2.52
C THR A 299 -20.29 -3.68 -3.07
N ALA A 300 -21.35 -4.22 -3.68
CA ALA A 300 -21.31 -5.55 -4.31
C ALA A 300 -20.31 -5.59 -5.48
N LYS A 301 -20.32 -4.54 -6.32
CA LYS A 301 -19.40 -4.42 -7.45
C LYS A 301 -17.93 -4.40 -7.01
N LEU A 302 -17.60 -3.68 -5.93
CA LEU A 302 -16.25 -3.66 -5.36
C LEU A 302 -15.79 -5.04 -4.87
N VAL A 303 -16.68 -5.79 -4.20
CA VAL A 303 -16.37 -7.15 -3.72
C VAL A 303 -16.13 -8.10 -4.89
N GLU A 304 -16.94 -8.01 -5.95
CA GLU A 304 -16.75 -8.79 -7.17
C GLU A 304 -15.43 -8.44 -7.86
N MET A 305 -15.06 -7.16 -7.93
CA MET A 305 -13.80 -6.75 -8.53
C MET A 305 -12.57 -7.26 -7.75
N GLU A 306 -12.62 -7.26 -6.42
CA GLU A 306 -11.56 -7.86 -5.59
C GLU A 306 -11.46 -9.38 -5.77
N ARG A 307 -12.61 -10.06 -5.87
CA ARG A 307 -12.65 -11.50 -6.18
C ARG A 307 -12.03 -11.79 -7.55
N PHE A 308 -12.36 -10.99 -8.56
CA PHE A 308 -11.80 -11.09 -9.90
C PHE A 308 -10.27 -10.90 -9.91
N LYS A 309 -9.76 -9.84 -9.26
CA LYS A 309 -8.31 -9.59 -9.15
C LYS A 309 -7.58 -10.72 -8.43
N THR A 310 -8.16 -11.22 -7.33
CA THR A 310 -7.60 -12.34 -6.57
C THR A 310 -7.47 -13.59 -7.44
N MET A 311 -8.48 -13.91 -8.26
CA MET A 311 -8.42 -15.02 -9.21
C MET A 311 -7.27 -14.88 -10.22
N LEU A 312 -7.07 -13.67 -10.76
CA LEU A 312 -5.97 -13.42 -11.70
C LEU A 312 -4.58 -13.52 -11.07
N VAL A 313 -4.43 -13.12 -9.80
CA VAL A 313 -3.16 -13.22 -9.08
C VAL A 313 -2.85 -14.66 -8.69
N SER A 314 -3.85 -15.40 -8.18
CA SER A 314 -3.68 -16.82 -7.81
C SER A 314 -3.52 -17.73 -9.03
N GLY A 315 -4.00 -17.28 -10.18
CA GLY A 315 -4.23 -18.10 -11.35
C GLY A 315 -5.45 -19.00 -11.18
N PHE A 316 -6.16 -19.26 -12.27
CA PHE A 316 -7.28 -20.20 -12.30
C PHE A 316 -7.39 -20.87 -13.65
N ASP A 317 -7.96 -22.07 -13.67
CA ASP A 317 -8.06 -22.86 -14.89
C ASP A 317 -9.29 -22.48 -15.72
N VAL A 318 -9.06 -22.32 -17.01
CA VAL A 318 -10.06 -22.07 -18.04
C VAL A 318 -9.83 -22.99 -19.23
N ILE A 319 -10.85 -23.16 -20.07
CA ILE A 319 -10.67 -23.83 -21.35
C ILE A 319 -10.39 -22.75 -22.40
N LYS A 320 -9.18 -22.80 -22.97
CA LYS A 320 -8.78 -21.87 -24.03
C LYS A 320 -9.16 -22.45 -25.39
N HIS A 321 -9.87 -21.66 -26.18
CA HIS A 321 -10.15 -21.95 -27.58
C HIS A 321 -9.09 -21.29 -28.47
N GLY A 322 -8.76 -21.96 -29.57
CA GLY A 322 -7.75 -21.50 -30.52
C GLY A 322 -8.30 -21.51 -31.95
N ARG A 323 -7.71 -20.66 -32.81
CA ARG A 323 -8.00 -20.65 -34.25
C ARG A 323 -7.80 -22.04 -34.89
N ARG A 324 -6.88 -22.83 -34.36
CA ARG A 324 -6.59 -24.21 -34.77
C ARG A 324 -6.49 -25.13 -33.54
N GLY A 325 -6.81 -26.41 -33.74
CA GLY A 325 -6.74 -27.43 -32.69
C GLY A 325 -7.99 -27.50 -31.81
N ALA A 326 -7.96 -28.47 -30.89
CA ALA A 326 -9.01 -28.69 -29.91
C ALA A 326 -8.91 -27.69 -28.73
N PRO A 327 -10.04 -27.33 -28.10
CA PRO A 327 -10.05 -26.59 -26.85
C PRO A 327 -9.23 -27.31 -25.78
N HIS A 328 -8.52 -26.56 -24.94
CA HIS A 328 -7.62 -27.14 -23.96
C HIS A 328 -7.49 -26.29 -22.70
N THR A 329 -7.33 -26.96 -21.57
CA THR A 329 -7.20 -26.28 -20.27
C THR A 329 -5.92 -25.46 -20.18
N ARG A 330 -6.02 -24.25 -19.64
CA ARG A 330 -4.92 -23.35 -19.32
C ARG A 330 -5.18 -22.67 -17.99
N THR A 331 -4.12 -22.48 -17.21
CA THR A 331 -4.15 -21.59 -16.05
C THR A 331 -3.94 -20.16 -16.55
N LEU A 332 -4.95 -19.32 -16.37
CA LEU A 332 -4.95 -17.90 -16.70
C LEU A 332 -4.53 -17.09 -15.47
N PHE A 333 -3.64 -16.12 -15.63
CA PHE A 333 -3.16 -15.26 -14.54
C PHE A 333 -2.65 -13.91 -15.08
N ALA A 334 -2.54 -12.89 -14.25
CA ALA A 334 -2.03 -11.57 -14.64
C ALA A 334 -0.71 -11.23 -13.92
N ASP A 335 -0.01 -10.20 -14.40
CA ASP A 335 1.02 -9.54 -13.59
C ASP A 335 0.41 -8.76 -12.43
N VAL A 336 1.26 -8.39 -11.46
CA VAL A 336 0.84 -7.71 -10.22
C VAL A 336 0.18 -6.35 -10.51
N GLU A 337 0.56 -5.70 -11.62
CA GLU A 337 0.00 -4.42 -12.05
C GLU A 337 -1.27 -4.57 -12.91
N PHE A 338 -1.73 -5.79 -13.20
CA PHE A 338 -2.86 -6.07 -14.10
C PHE A 338 -2.74 -5.37 -15.46
N LYS A 339 -1.51 -5.28 -16.00
CA LYS A 339 -1.23 -4.73 -17.33
C LYS A 339 -1.20 -5.81 -18.40
N ARG A 340 -0.87 -7.05 -18.03
CA ARG A 340 -0.71 -8.15 -18.98
C ARG A 340 -1.28 -9.45 -18.42
N LEU A 341 -2.06 -10.12 -19.27
CA LEU A 341 -2.68 -11.41 -19.00
C LEU A 341 -1.85 -12.51 -19.64
N PHE A 342 -1.59 -13.58 -18.89
CA PHE A 342 -0.78 -14.73 -19.27
C PHE A 342 -1.58 -16.02 -19.17
N TRP A 343 -1.18 -17.03 -19.95
CA TRP A 343 -1.74 -18.38 -19.81
C TRP A 343 -0.66 -19.45 -19.95
N GLN A 344 -0.78 -20.52 -19.14
CA GLN A 344 0.15 -21.66 -19.20
C GLN A 344 -0.58 -23.00 -19.07
N LYS A 345 0.13 -24.11 -19.29
CA LYS A 345 -0.42 -25.45 -19.04
C LYS A 345 -0.77 -25.58 -17.54
N PRO A 346 -1.90 -26.21 -17.19
CA PRO A 346 -2.23 -26.54 -15.80
C PRO A 346 -1.14 -27.43 -15.19
N ASP A 347 -1.04 -27.44 -13.85
CA ASP A 347 -0.11 -28.25 -13.03
C ASP A 347 1.35 -27.80 -12.95
N LYS A 348 1.68 -26.57 -13.33
CA LYS A 348 2.98 -25.99 -12.97
C LYS A 348 2.92 -25.41 -11.56
N LYS A 349 3.82 -25.86 -10.68
CA LYS A 349 3.98 -25.36 -9.29
C LYS A 349 4.20 -23.85 -9.18
N GLU A 350 4.63 -23.20 -10.27
CA GLU A 350 4.89 -21.76 -10.32
C GLU A 350 4.21 -21.16 -11.56
N LEU A 351 3.60 -19.99 -11.38
CA LEU A 351 3.11 -19.13 -12.47
C LEU A 351 4.31 -18.46 -13.13
N LYS A 352 4.61 -18.82 -14.38
CA LYS A 352 5.77 -18.28 -15.11
C LYS A 352 5.29 -17.40 -16.26
N PRO A 353 5.36 -16.07 -16.13
CA PRO A 353 4.95 -15.17 -17.20
C PRO A 353 5.85 -15.39 -18.41
N LYS A 354 5.25 -15.56 -19.59
CA LYS A 354 5.96 -15.61 -20.85
C LYS A 354 5.26 -14.75 -21.89
N LEU A 355 6.03 -13.94 -22.60
CA LEU A 355 5.49 -12.97 -23.55
C LEU A 355 4.77 -13.63 -24.74
N ASP A 356 5.25 -14.78 -25.20
CA ASP A 356 4.65 -15.56 -26.29
C ASP A 356 3.28 -16.15 -25.94
N THR A 357 3.00 -16.34 -24.65
CA THR A 357 1.70 -16.78 -24.13
C THR A 357 1.07 -15.70 -23.25
N SER A 358 0.97 -14.49 -23.79
CA SER A 358 0.40 -13.33 -23.11
C SER A 358 -0.37 -12.40 -24.04
N ILE A 359 -1.22 -11.55 -23.45
CA ILE A 359 -1.88 -10.41 -24.08
C ILE A 359 -1.80 -9.19 -23.17
N ALA A 360 -1.36 -8.05 -23.70
CA ALA A 360 -1.41 -6.80 -22.95
C ALA A 360 -2.87 -6.37 -22.87
N LEU A 361 -3.32 -5.99 -21.69
CA LEU A 361 -4.69 -5.57 -21.49
C LEU A 361 -4.96 -4.19 -22.14
N SER A 362 -3.92 -3.36 -22.29
CA SER A 362 -3.96 -2.14 -23.10
C SER A 362 -4.23 -2.38 -24.58
N ASP A 363 -3.93 -3.58 -25.09
CA ASP A 363 -4.15 -3.92 -26.51
C ASP A 363 -5.58 -4.47 -26.73
N VAL A 364 -6.35 -4.70 -25.66
CA VAL A 364 -7.71 -5.23 -25.74
C VAL A 364 -8.68 -4.09 -25.96
N ILE A 365 -9.32 -4.12 -27.12
CA ILE A 365 -10.25 -3.09 -27.61
C ILE A 365 -11.67 -3.39 -27.12
N GLU A 366 -12.02 -4.67 -27.06
CA GLU A 366 -13.37 -5.09 -26.70
C GLU A 366 -13.35 -6.41 -25.92
N VAL A 367 -14.19 -6.46 -24.88
CA VAL A 367 -14.49 -7.68 -24.11
C VAL A 367 -15.89 -8.11 -24.47
N VAL A 368 -16.01 -9.30 -25.05
CA VAL A 368 -17.28 -9.75 -25.64
C VAL A 368 -17.72 -11.06 -25.02
N GLN A 369 -18.91 -11.08 -24.41
CA GLN A 369 -19.54 -12.31 -23.92
C GLN A 369 -20.27 -13.07 -25.04
N GLY A 370 -20.23 -14.39 -24.96
CA GLY A 370 -20.92 -15.32 -25.84
C GLY A 370 -20.10 -15.78 -27.05
N MET A 371 -20.78 -16.47 -27.98
CA MET A 371 -20.16 -17.08 -29.18
C MET A 371 -20.06 -16.09 -30.34
N LYS A 372 -19.45 -14.92 -30.13
CA LYS A 372 -19.42 -13.87 -31.17
C LYS A 372 -18.25 -14.00 -32.14
N THR A 373 -17.19 -14.75 -31.78
CA THR A 373 -16.00 -14.90 -32.62
C THR A 373 -16.07 -16.13 -33.54
N GLU A 374 -15.35 -16.09 -34.65
CA GLU A 374 -15.22 -17.25 -35.57
C GLU A 374 -14.61 -18.48 -34.88
N VAL A 375 -13.79 -18.27 -33.85
CA VAL A 375 -13.22 -19.36 -33.04
C VAL A 375 -14.32 -20.13 -32.31
N PHE A 376 -15.27 -19.43 -31.69
CA PHE A 376 -16.40 -20.08 -31.01
C PHE A 376 -17.42 -20.65 -31.99
N LYS A 377 -17.68 -20.01 -33.13
CA LYS A 377 -18.55 -20.62 -34.18
C LYS A 377 -18.04 -21.99 -34.63
N ARG A 378 -16.72 -22.20 -34.64
CA ARG A 378 -16.09 -23.48 -35.00
C ARG A 378 -16.03 -24.48 -33.85
N SER A 379 -15.71 -24.02 -32.64
CA SER A 379 -15.26 -24.90 -31.55
C SER A 379 -16.07 -24.82 -30.26
N GLY A 380 -17.00 -23.88 -30.16
CA GLY A 380 -17.88 -23.72 -29.02
C GLY A 380 -19.16 -24.55 -29.15
N ASP A 381 -19.80 -24.76 -28.01
CA ASP A 381 -21.07 -25.47 -27.85
C ASP A 381 -22.17 -24.46 -27.51
N SER A 382 -23.18 -24.34 -28.36
CA SER A 382 -24.29 -23.39 -28.19
C SER A 382 -25.01 -23.51 -26.84
N SER A 383 -25.01 -24.70 -26.21
CA SER A 383 -25.61 -24.90 -24.88
C SER A 383 -24.83 -24.23 -23.75
N LYS A 384 -23.56 -23.88 -23.98
CA LYS A 384 -22.66 -23.25 -23.02
C LYS A 384 -22.40 -21.77 -23.31
N GLY A 385 -23.23 -21.14 -24.13
CA GLY A 385 -23.05 -19.75 -24.57
C GLY A 385 -22.77 -18.76 -23.44
N GLY A 386 -23.39 -18.93 -22.27
CA GLY A 386 -23.19 -18.10 -21.09
C GLY A 386 -21.79 -18.19 -20.47
N ARG A 387 -21.01 -19.23 -20.78
CA ARG A 387 -19.65 -19.48 -20.27
C ARG A 387 -18.55 -18.95 -21.16
N TYR A 388 -18.90 -18.45 -22.34
CA TYR A 388 -17.93 -17.99 -23.32
C TYR A 388 -17.72 -16.49 -23.23
N PHE A 389 -16.46 -16.08 -23.35
CA PHE A 389 -16.11 -14.70 -23.63
C PHE A 389 -14.80 -14.61 -24.41
N SER A 390 -14.58 -13.46 -25.06
CA SER A 390 -13.40 -13.18 -25.85
C SER A 390 -12.83 -11.82 -25.48
N LEU A 391 -11.50 -11.76 -25.34
CA LEU A 391 -10.76 -10.50 -25.37
C LEU A 391 -10.29 -10.25 -26.80
N ILE A 392 -10.76 -9.15 -27.40
CA ILE A 392 -10.47 -8.79 -28.79
C ILE A 392 -9.39 -7.71 -28.80
N ALA A 393 -8.27 -7.99 -29.46
CA ALA A 393 -7.21 -7.04 -29.78
C ALA A 393 -7.09 -6.87 -31.30
N ASP A 394 -6.33 -5.86 -31.76
CA ASP A 394 -6.20 -5.51 -33.18
C ASP A 394 -5.79 -6.70 -34.07
N ASP A 395 -4.86 -7.54 -33.60
CA ASP A 395 -4.27 -8.61 -34.39
C ASP A 395 -4.75 -10.02 -34.00
N ARG A 396 -5.43 -10.16 -32.85
CA ARG A 396 -5.79 -11.47 -32.28
C ARG A 396 -6.95 -11.44 -31.29
N THR A 397 -7.45 -12.63 -31.01
CA THR A 397 -8.47 -12.87 -29.99
C THR A 397 -7.96 -13.87 -28.97
N LEU A 398 -8.33 -13.67 -27.70
CA LEU A 398 -8.22 -14.67 -26.66
C LEU A 398 -9.61 -15.17 -26.29
N ASP A 399 -9.98 -16.32 -26.83
CA ASP A 399 -11.29 -16.95 -26.66
C ASP A 399 -11.27 -17.95 -25.49
N ILE A 400 -12.13 -17.74 -24.49
CA ILE A 400 -12.11 -18.43 -23.19
C ILE A 400 -13.49 -19.01 -22.85
N GLU A 401 -13.51 -20.28 -22.43
CA GLU A 401 -14.62 -20.93 -21.73
C GLU A 401 -14.33 -20.98 -20.23
N ALA A 402 -15.19 -20.32 -19.45
CA ALA A 402 -15.18 -20.33 -17.99
C ALA A 402 -15.83 -21.59 -17.42
N SER A 403 -15.56 -21.89 -16.14
CA SER A 403 -16.09 -23.07 -15.45
C SER A 403 -17.61 -23.00 -15.23
N SER A 404 -18.17 -21.79 -15.05
CA SER A 404 -19.60 -21.53 -14.91
C SER A 404 -20.00 -20.18 -15.50
N ASP A 405 -21.31 -19.99 -15.65
CA ASP A 405 -21.91 -18.76 -16.18
C ASP A 405 -21.66 -17.58 -15.23
N GLU A 406 -21.68 -17.81 -13.91
CA GLU A 406 -21.38 -16.79 -12.90
C GLU A 406 -19.91 -16.35 -12.96
N ILE A 407 -18.99 -17.31 -13.12
CA ILE A 407 -17.56 -16.99 -13.28
C ILE A 407 -17.33 -16.25 -14.60
N CYS A 408 -18.03 -16.64 -15.68
CA CYS A 408 -17.96 -15.90 -16.94
C CYS A 408 -18.42 -14.45 -16.77
N ALA A 409 -19.57 -14.22 -16.15
CA ALA A 409 -20.09 -12.87 -15.89
C ALA A 409 -19.11 -12.02 -15.07
N LEU A 410 -18.51 -12.61 -14.02
CA LEU A 410 -17.48 -11.97 -13.20
C LEU A 410 -16.25 -11.56 -14.03
N LEU A 411 -15.77 -12.47 -14.89
CA LEU A 411 -14.60 -12.22 -15.74
C LEU A 411 -14.89 -11.17 -16.80
N VAL A 412 -16.04 -11.22 -17.45
CA VAL A 412 -16.44 -10.19 -18.43
C VAL A 412 -16.53 -8.83 -17.78
N MET A 413 -17.18 -8.72 -16.62
CA MET A 413 -17.27 -7.47 -15.86
C MET A 413 -15.87 -6.96 -15.49
N GLY A 414 -15.04 -7.80 -14.89
CA GLY A 414 -13.70 -7.41 -14.42
C GLY A 414 -12.74 -7.03 -15.56
N PHE A 415 -12.73 -7.80 -16.66
CA PHE A 415 -11.91 -7.45 -17.83
C PHE A 415 -12.41 -6.18 -18.52
N THR A 416 -13.73 -5.99 -18.65
CA THR A 416 -14.27 -4.76 -19.23
C THR A 416 -13.81 -3.54 -18.44
N GLU A 417 -13.84 -3.61 -17.10
CA GLU A 417 -13.38 -2.53 -16.25
C GLU A 417 -11.87 -2.32 -16.34
N LEU A 418 -11.05 -3.39 -16.33
CA LEU A 418 -9.60 -3.29 -16.48
C LEU A 418 -9.15 -2.73 -17.84
N THR A 419 -9.86 -3.02 -18.92
CA THR A 419 -9.49 -2.56 -20.27
C THR A 419 -10.02 -1.16 -20.57
N GLN A 420 -11.01 -0.66 -19.82
CA GLN A 420 -11.47 0.75 -19.93
C GLN A 420 -10.63 1.72 -19.10
N LEU A 421 -9.89 1.23 -18.10
CA LEU A 421 -9.04 2.02 -17.21
C LEU A 421 -7.60 2.21 -17.74
N ASN A 422 -7.19 1.45 -18.76
CA ASN A 422 -5.87 1.50 -19.38
C ASN A 422 -5.96 2.09 -20.79
#